data_AF-A4UMR1-F1
#
_entry.id   AF-A4UMR1-F1
#
_cell.length_a   1.000
_cell.length_b   1.000
_cell.length_c   1.000
_cell.angle_alpha   90.00
_cell.angle_beta   90.00
_cell.angle_gamma   90.00
#
_symmetry.space_group_name_H-M   'P 1'
#
loop_
_entity.id
_entity.type
_entity.pdbx_description
1 polymer ?
#
loop_
_entity_poly.entity_id
_entity_poly.type
_entity_poly.pdbx_seq_one_letter_code
_entity_poly.pdbx_strand_id
1 'polypeptide(L)'
;WESDLQAIEHGRDLEDRGDRVSMRSLYPALQPMGVLFAFGTVRPEMRNHVQRLCNAGPGTIVSGVRVRSMLANVHPDLPPTRLEDDLLLVSPIGRSTDEWPPGTLIDPNGPVL
;
A
#
# COMPACT_ATOMS: atom_id res chain seq x y z
N TRP A 1 3.83 1.57 17.80
CA TRP A 1 3.57 0.19 17.33
C TRP A 1 2.12 -0.20 17.57
N GLU A 2 1.64 -0.27 18.81
CA GLU A 2 0.21 -0.56 19.11
C GLU A 2 -0.72 0.64 18.85
N SER A 3 -0.21 1.86 19.03
CA SER A 3 -0.99 3.09 18.83
C SER A 3 -1.17 3.48 17.35
N ASP A 4 -0.36 2.95 16.44
CA ASP A 4 -0.36 3.32 15.01
C ASP A 4 -1.38 2.49 14.22
N LEU A 5 -1.60 1.24 14.64
CA LEU A 5 -2.61 0.35 14.05
C LEU A 5 -4.05 0.78 14.40
N GLN A 6 -4.25 1.33 15.61
CA GLN A 6 -5.53 1.85 16.07
C GLN A 6 -6.01 3.08 15.27
N ALA A 7 -5.10 3.84 14.64
CA ALA A 7 -5.45 5.00 13.84
C ALA A 7 -6.01 4.63 12.46
N ILE A 8 -5.56 3.51 11.89
CA ILE A 8 -5.99 3.01 10.58
C ILE A 8 -7.42 2.42 10.66
N GLU A 9 -7.79 1.85 11.80
CA GLU A 9 -9.07 1.17 12.00
C GLU A 9 -10.25 2.14 12.22
N HIS A 10 -9.99 3.39 12.64
CA HIS A 10 -11.03 4.34 13.05
C HIS A 10 -11.27 5.52 12.10
N GLY A 11 -10.69 5.52 10.89
CA GLY A 11 -10.93 6.55 9.88
C GLY A 11 -10.75 7.98 10.42
N ARG A 12 -9.82 8.17 11.35
CA ARG A 12 -9.48 9.53 11.81
C ARG A 12 -8.65 10.19 10.74
N ASP A 13 -9.09 11.38 10.37
CA ASP A 13 -8.42 12.28 9.46
C ASP A 13 -6.92 12.37 9.79
N LEU A 14 -6.09 11.81 8.90
CA LEU A 14 -4.64 11.75 9.04
C LEU A 14 -3.99 13.08 8.62
N GLU A 15 -4.79 14.10 8.30
CA GLU A 15 -4.30 15.38 7.77
C GLU A 15 -3.57 16.24 8.82
N ASP A 16 -3.79 16.04 10.12
CA ASP A 16 -3.36 17.00 11.16
C ASP A 16 -2.29 16.48 12.15
N ARG A 17 -1.76 15.27 11.96
CA ARG A 17 -0.62 14.76 12.75
C ARG A 17 0.47 14.23 11.83
N GLY A 18 1.18 15.17 11.21
CA GLY A 18 2.30 14.93 10.31
C GLY A 18 3.53 14.34 11.00
N ASP A 19 3.42 13.17 11.60
CA ASP A 19 4.57 12.30 11.79
C ASP A 19 4.86 11.68 10.42
N ARG A 20 5.85 12.25 9.73
CA ARG A 20 6.36 11.72 8.46
C ARG A 20 7.03 10.37 8.77
N VAL A 21 6.25 9.29 8.85
CA VAL A 21 6.78 7.93 8.84
C VAL A 21 7.46 7.75 7.49
N SER A 22 8.76 7.98 7.47
CA SER A 22 9.58 7.73 6.30
C SER A 22 9.64 6.22 6.13
N MET A 23 9.10 5.67 5.03
CA MET A 23 9.26 4.25 4.70
C MET A 23 10.73 3.79 4.81
N ARG A 24 11.68 4.70 4.61
CA ARG A 24 13.12 4.46 4.75
C ARG A 24 13.56 4.02 6.14
N SER A 25 12.85 4.42 7.21
CA SER A 25 13.19 3.97 8.57
C SER A 25 12.89 2.48 8.79
N LEU A 26 11.99 1.90 7.99
CA LEU A 26 11.63 0.48 8.05
C LEU A 26 12.59 -0.40 7.26
N TYR A 27 13.35 0.16 6.31
CA TYR A 27 14.22 -0.62 5.41
C TYR A 27 15.25 -1.50 6.13
N PRO A 28 15.97 -1.02 7.18
CA PRO A 28 16.95 -1.85 7.87
C PRO A 28 16.33 -3.09 8.54
N ALA A 29 15.06 -3.02 8.94
CA ALA A 29 14.36 -4.16 9.53
C ALA A 29 13.81 -5.12 8.46
N LEU A 30 13.43 -4.61 7.29
CA LEU A 30 12.85 -5.41 6.20
C LEU A 30 13.90 -6.14 5.35
N GLN A 31 15.09 -5.57 5.18
CA GLN A 31 16.16 -6.17 4.36
C GLN A 31 16.59 -7.57 4.85
N PRO A 32 16.86 -7.79 6.15
CA PRO A 32 17.21 -9.12 6.66
C PRO A 32 16.10 -10.16 6.51
N MET A 33 14.84 -9.72 6.39
CA MET A 33 13.68 -10.61 6.19
C MET A 33 13.53 -11.08 4.73
N GLY A 34 14.41 -10.64 3.82
CA GLY A 34 14.36 -11.00 2.40
C GLY A 34 13.21 -10.33 1.64
N VAL A 35 12.60 -9.28 2.20
CA VAL A 35 11.55 -8.52 1.52
C VAL A 35 12.17 -7.80 0.32
N LEU A 36 11.64 -8.07 -0.88
CA LEU A 36 12.15 -7.48 -2.12
C LEU A 36 11.54 -6.10 -2.36
N PHE A 37 10.25 -5.98 -2.06
CA PHE A 37 9.42 -4.79 -2.29
C PHE A 37 8.41 -4.62 -1.15
N ALA A 38 8.09 -3.36 -0.82
CA ALA A 38 6.89 -3.01 -0.08
C ALA A 38 5.91 -2.32 -1.03
N PHE A 39 4.62 -2.57 -0.89
CA PHE A 39 3.60 -1.94 -1.72
C PHE A 39 2.34 -1.62 -0.92
N GLY A 40 1.53 -0.69 -1.43
CA GLY A 40 0.23 -0.35 -0.86
C GLY A 40 -0.62 0.42 -1.87
N THR A 41 -1.94 0.36 -1.68
CA THR A 41 -2.88 1.15 -2.45
C THR A 41 -3.08 2.52 -1.81
N VAL A 42 -3.19 3.55 -2.64
CA VAL A 42 -3.59 4.89 -2.23
C VAL A 42 -4.71 5.36 -3.13
N ARG A 43 -5.65 6.11 -2.53
CA ARG A 43 -6.78 6.66 -3.26
C ARG A 43 -6.29 7.53 -4.43
N PRO A 44 -6.96 7.52 -5.59
CA PRO A 44 -6.58 8.33 -6.75
C PRO A 44 -6.44 9.83 -6.45
N GLU A 45 -7.21 10.37 -5.52
CA GLU A 45 -7.18 11.78 -5.10
C GLU A 45 -5.83 12.16 -4.48
N MET A 46 -5.11 11.20 -3.91
CA MET A 46 -3.79 11.40 -3.30
C MET A 46 -2.63 11.41 -4.32
N ARG A 47 -2.91 11.26 -5.62
CA ARG A 47 -1.90 11.16 -6.70
C ARG A 47 -0.80 12.21 -6.58
N ASN A 48 -1.17 13.48 -6.44
CA ASN A 48 -0.20 14.57 -6.44
C ASN A 48 0.71 14.53 -5.22
N HIS A 49 0.18 14.13 -4.06
CA HIS A 49 0.94 13.97 -2.84
C HIS A 49 1.94 12.81 -2.97
N VAL A 50 1.47 11.66 -3.46
CA VAL A 50 2.31 10.47 -3.60
C VAL A 50 3.34 10.62 -4.73
N GLN A 51 3.03 11.35 -5.80
CA GLN A 51 4.01 11.68 -6.84
C GLN A 51 5.16 12.51 -6.26
N ARG A 52 4.87 13.48 -5.39
CA ARG A 52 5.92 14.27 -4.71
C ARG A 52 6.76 13.40 -3.78
N LEU A 53 6.13 12.47 -3.06
CA LEU A 53 6.83 11.50 -2.22
C LEU A 53 7.77 10.60 -3.05
N CYS A 54 7.29 10.09 -4.19
CA CYS A 54 8.08 9.29 -5.12
C CYS A 54 9.26 10.08 -5.69
N ASN A 55 9.06 11.32 -6.11
CA ASN A 55 10.15 12.15 -6.64
C ASN A 55 11.23 12.45 -5.59
N ALA A 56 10.89 12.40 -4.29
CA ALA A 56 11.80 12.64 -3.18
C ALA A 56 12.43 11.36 -2.61
N GLY A 57 12.09 10.18 -3.13
CA GLY A 57 12.47 8.90 -2.55
C GLY A 57 12.53 7.77 -3.58
N PRO A 58 12.76 6.53 -3.13
CA PRO A 58 12.91 5.40 -4.04
C PRO A 58 11.57 4.80 -4.53
N GLY A 59 10.42 5.37 -4.15
CA GLY A 59 9.10 4.83 -4.50
C GLY A 59 8.64 5.18 -5.92
N THR A 60 7.77 4.36 -6.49
CA THR A 60 7.15 4.57 -7.82
C THR A 60 5.65 4.30 -7.76
N ILE A 61 4.86 5.10 -8.48
CA ILE A 61 3.46 4.81 -8.74
C ILE A 61 3.37 3.88 -9.95
N VAL A 62 2.81 2.68 -9.75
CA VAL A 62 2.48 1.73 -10.81
C VAL A 62 1.01 1.91 -11.15
N SER A 63 0.72 2.12 -12.44
CA SER A 63 -0.65 2.31 -12.95
C SER A 63 -1.15 1.05 -13.66
N GLY A 64 -2.47 0.88 -13.76
CA GLY A 64 -3.08 -0.25 -14.47
C GLY A 64 -3.06 -1.57 -13.68
N VAL A 65 -2.73 -1.51 -12.39
CA VAL A 65 -2.86 -2.64 -11.46
C VAL A 65 -4.14 -2.45 -10.66
N ARG A 66 -5.02 -3.43 -10.70
CA ARG A 66 -6.22 -3.49 -9.87
C ARG A 66 -5.92 -4.32 -8.64
N VAL A 67 -6.46 -3.92 -7.50
CA VAL A 67 -6.24 -4.66 -6.24
C VAL A 67 -7.56 -5.23 -5.76
N ARG A 68 -7.56 -6.51 -5.40
CA ARG A 68 -8.68 -7.17 -4.74
C ARG A 68 -8.50 -7.01 -3.23
N SER A 69 -9.27 -6.13 -2.62
CA SER A 69 -9.25 -5.88 -1.17
C SER A 69 -10.44 -6.57 -0.49
N MET A 70 -10.29 -6.95 0.77
CA MET A 70 -11.41 -7.45 1.57
C MET A 70 -12.30 -6.27 1.99
N LEU A 71 -13.61 -6.46 1.91
CA LEU A 71 -14.55 -5.48 2.46
C LEU A 71 -14.46 -5.49 3.97
N ALA A 72 -14.28 -4.30 4.58
CA ALA A 72 -14.26 -4.16 6.04
C ALA A 72 -15.56 -4.67 6.69
N ASN A 73 -16.70 -4.54 6.00
CA ASN A 73 -17.98 -5.10 6.39
C ASN A 73 -18.40 -6.18 5.39
N VAL A 74 -18.25 -7.44 5.78
CA VAL A 74 -18.75 -8.58 4.99
C VAL A 74 -20.27 -8.60 5.10
N HIS A 75 -20.94 -8.48 3.96
CA HIS A 75 -22.39 -8.58 3.87
C HIS A 75 -22.76 -9.88 3.16
N PRO A 76 -23.74 -10.68 3.64
CA PRO A 76 -24.09 -11.97 3.03
C PRO A 76 -24.47 -11.87 1.55
N ASP A 77 -25.06 -10.75 1.14
CA ASP A 77 -25.53 -10.51 -0.23
C ASP A 77 -24.47 -9.87 -1.15
N LEU A 78 -23.27 -9.55 -0.64
CA LEU A 78 -22.20 -8.93 -1.43
C LEU A 78 -20.96 -9.84 -1.48
N PRO A 79 -20.19 -9.81 -2.57
CA PRO A 79 -18.89 -10.47 -2.59
C PRO A 79 -18.00 -9.94 -1.46
N PRO A 80 -17.29 -10.80 -0.72
CA PRO A 80 -16.45 -10.40 0.42
C PRO A 80 -15.20 -9.59 0.01
N THR A 81 -14.97 -9.43 -1.30
CA THR A 81 -13.90 -8.61 -1.84
C THR A 81 -14.42 -7.59 -2.85
N ARG A 82 -13.68 -6.48 -2.96
CA ARG A 82 -13.89 -5.46 -3.99
C ARG A 82 -12.65 -5.32 -4.84
N LEU A 83 -12.86 -5.10 -6.13
CA LEU A 83 -11.80 -4.68 -7.03
C LEU A 83 -11.70 -3.16 -7.03
N GLU A 84 -10.52 -2.64 -6.74
CA GLU A 84 -10.27 -1.21 -6.63
C GLU A 84 -9.28 -0.75 -7.70
N ASP A 85 -9.64 0.37 -8.34
CA ASP A 85 -8.79 1.10 -9.30
C ASP A 85 -7.97 2.17 -8.56
N ASP A 86 -7.26 1.72 -7.53
CA ASP A 86 -6.38 2.57 -6.72
C ASP A 86 -5.02 2.77 -7.39
N LEU A 87 -4.30 3.80 -6.93
CA LEU A 87 -2.90 3.95 -7.30
C LEU A 87 -2.07 2.97 -6.48
N LEU A 88 -1.28 2.14 -7.15
CA LEU A 88 -0.34 1.26 -6.48
C LEU A 88 0.98 2.00 -6.25
N LEU A 89 1.36 2.19 -5.00
CA LEU A 89 2.70 2.65 -4.64
C LEU A 89 3.59 1.44 -4.40
N VAL A 90 4.72 1.37 -5.10
CA VAL A 90 5.76 0.34 -4.92
C VAL A 90 7.04 1.00 -4.42
N SER A 91 7.64 0.40 -3.39
CA SER A 91 8.85 0.87 -2.72
C SER A 91 9.89 -0.25 -2.74
N PRO A 92 11.07 -0.06 -3.37
CA PRO A 92 12.10 -1.08 -3.44
C PRO A 92 12.77 -1.26 -2.09
N ILE A 93 12.98 -2.50 -1.67
CA ILE A 93 13.68 -2.84 -0.41
C ILE A 93 15.00 -3.54 -0.69
N GLY A 94 14.94 -4.62 -1.48
CA GLY A 94 16.09 -5.45 -1.85
C GLY A 94 16.33 -5.56 -3.36
N ARG A 95 15.45 -5.01 -4.20
CA ARG A 95 15.48 -5.09 -5.67
C ARG A 95 15.07 -3.77 -6.32
N SER A 96 15.47 -3.54 -7.58
CA SER A 96 15.02 -2.37 -8.32
C SER A 96 13.52 -2.46 -8.62
N THR A 97 12.81 -1.34 -8.65
CA THR A 97 11.39 -1.31 -9.05
C THR A 97 11.18 -1.76 -10.49
N ASP A 98 12.20 -1.72 -11.35
CA ASP A 98 12.16 -2.28 -12.70
C ASP A 98 12.00 -3.80 -12.72
N GLU A 99 12.35 -4.48 -11.62
CA GLU A 99 12.19 -5.92 -11.42
C GLU A 99 10.81 -6.28 -10.82
N TRP A 100 9.91 -5.29 -10.64
CA TRP A 100 8.56 -5.56 -10.16
C TRP A 100 7.82 -6.50 -11.12
N PRO A 101 7.16 -7.55 -10.62
CA PRO A 101 6.54 -8.56 -11.49
C PRO A 101 5.48 -7.96 -12.42
N PRO A 102 5.41 -8.42 -13.67
CA PRO A 102 4.35 -8.02 -14.59
C PRO A 102 3.01 -8.57 -14.10
N GLY A 103 1.98 -7.73 -14.08
CA GLY A 103 0.64 -8.12 -13.67
C GLY A 103 -0.32 -6.95 -13.58
N THR A 104 -1.61 -7.21 -13.73
CA THR A 104 -2.69 -6.20 -13.65
C THR A 104 -3.65 -6.43 -12.49
N LEU A 105 -3.39 -7.46 -11.68
CA LEU A 105 -4.23 -7.83 -10.54
C LEU A 105 -3.36 -8.26 -9.37
N ILE A 106 -3.60 -7.68 -8.19
CA ILE A 106 -3.05 -8.15 -6.92
C ILE A 106 -4.19 -8.76 -6.11
N ASP A 107 -3.95 -9.99 -5.65
CA ASP A 107 -4.86 -10.74 -4.79
C ASP A 107 -4.37 -10.76 -3.34
N PRO A 108 -5.28 -10.84 -2.37
CA PRO A 108 -4.91 -10.96 -0.97
C PRO A 108 -4.17 -12.29 -0.76
N ASN A 109 -3.12 -12.25 0.06
CA ASN A 109 -2.40 -13.44 0.46
C ASN A 109 -3.26 -14.24 1.45
N GLY A 110 -4.02 -15.22 0.97
CA GLY A 110 -4.76 -16.15 1.83
C GLY A 110 -6.24 -16.29 1.48
N PRO A 111 -6.96 -17.16 2.21
CA PRO A 111 -8.39 -17.37 1.99
C PRO A 111 -9.17 -16.10 2.31
N VAL A 112 -10.15 -15.80 1.47
CA VAL A 112 -11.15 -14.78 1.75
C VAL A 112 -12.18 -15.36 2.71
N LEU A 113 -12.43 -14.68 3.83
CA LEU A 113 -13.38 -15.08 4.86
C LEU A 113 -14.84 -14.81 4.46
#